data_AF-A0A921AVL5-F1
#
_entry.id   AF-A0A921AVL5-F1
#
_cell.length_a   1.000
_cell.length_b   1.000
_cell.length_c   1.000
_cell.angle_alpha   90.00
_cell.angle_beta   90.00
_cell.angle_gamma   90.00
#
_symmetry.space_group_name_H-M   'P 1'
#
loop_
_entity.id
_entity.type
_entity.pdbx_description
1 polymer ?
#
loop_
_entity_poly.entity_id
_entity_poly.type
_entity_poly.pdbx_seq_one_letter_code
_entity_poly.pdbx_strand_id
1 'polypeptide(L)'
;MLLIRIAPGDTGLFRYLLEGGGGHLAMLTVLDPKKALFKLLFSPHQREELFTLLESMGKTVPFDVSDWPVPMERATYAHSSSPAQKECLS
;
A
#
# COMPACT_ATOMS: atom_id res chain seq x y z
N MET A 1 0.13 2.49 9.40
CA MET A 1 0.60 2.95 8.07
C MET A 1 -0.45 2.55 7.05
N LEU A 2 -0.48 3.24 5.91
CA LEU A 2 -1.42 2.93 4.83
C LEU A 2 -0.68 2.60 3.54
N LEU A 3 -1.33 1.77 2.72
CA LEU A 3 -1.01 1.53 1.33
C LEU A 3 -2.00 2.31 0.47
N ILE A 4 -1.48 3.00 -0.55
CA ILE A 4 -2.26 3.71 -1.55
C ILE A 4 -2.02 3.06 -2.92
N ARG A 5 -3.11 2.83 -3.66
CA ARG A 5 -3.07 2.46 -5.08
C ARG A 5 -3.78 3.53 -5.88
N ILE A 6 -3.15 3.99 -6.96
CA ILE A 6 -3.71 5.03 -7.80
C ILE A 6 -3.34 4.75 -9.26
N ALA A 7 -4.08 5.31 -10.22
CA ALA A 7 -3.68 5.26 -11.62
C ALA A 7 -2.31 5.95 -11.82
N PRO A 8 -1.38 5.40 -12.63
CA PRO A 8 -0.05 5.98 -12.82
C PRO A 8 -0.04 7.43 -13.31
N GLY A 9 -1.02 7.82 -14.14
CA GLY A 9 -1.17 9.18 -14.65
C GLY A 9 -1.51 10.22 -13.56
N ASP A 10 -2.09 9.78 -12.45
CA ASP A 10 -2.63 10.67 -11.41
C ASP A 10 -1.69 10.84 -10.21
N THR A 11 -0.53 10.18 -10.24
CA THR A 11 0.44 10.21 -9.14
C THR A 11 0.95 11.61 -8.80
N GLY A 12 1.03 12.51 -9.78
CA GLY A 12 1.41 13.91 -9.57
C GLY A 12 0.34 14.68 -8.80
N LEU A 13 -0.92 14.55 -9.21
CA LEU A 13 -2.06 15.21 -8.57
C LEU A 13 -2.24 14.73 -7.13
N PHE A 14 -2.10 13.42 -6.88
CA PHE A 14 -2.15 12.87 -5.53
C PHE A 14 -1.09 13.47 -4.61
N ARG A 15 0.17 13.57 -5.07
CA ARG A 15 1.25 14.18 -4.29
C ARG A 15 0.98 15.65 -4.00
N TYR A 16 0.55 16.40 -5.02
CA TYR A 16 0.19 17.81 -4.88
C TYR A 16 -0.89 18.04 -3.81
N LEU A 17 -1.96 17.25 -3.85
CA LEU A 17 -3.05 17.35 -2.88
C LEU A 17 -2.61 16.96 -1.46
N LEU A 18 -1.78 15.92 -1.33
CA LEU A 18 -1.26 15.48 -0.04
C LEU A 18 -0.32 16.53 0.58
N GLU A 19 0.52 17.17 -0.23
CA GLU A 19 1.47 18.22 0.19
C GLU A 19 0.76 19.53 0.56
N GLY A 20 -0.26 19.93 -0.22
CA GLY A 20 -1.00 21.17 0.00
C GLY A 20 -2.09 21.09 1.07
N GLY A 21 -2.59 19.90 1.38
CA GLY A 21 -3.80 19.70 2.16
C GLY A 21 -3.64 19.49 3.66
N GLY A 22 -2.46 19.17 4.18
CA GLY A 22 -2.33 18.82 5.60
C GLY A 22 -0.91 18.81 6.14
N GLY A 23 -0.41 19.98 6.54
CA GLY A 23 0.81 20.25 7.31
C GLY A 23 1.68 19.06 7.72
N HIS A 24 2.29 18.36 6.76
CA HIS A 24 3.12 17.16 6.95
C HIS A 24 2.45 16.01 7.76
N LEU A 25 1.14 15.79 7.59
CA LEU A 25 0.40 14.71 8.26
C LEU A 25 0.93 13.31 7.95
N ALA A 26 1.56 13.13 6.78
CA ALA A 26 2.16 11.87 6.40
C ALA A 26 3.42 12.07 5.55
N MET A 27 4.36 11.13 5.69
CA MET A 27 5.45 10.93 4.75
C MET A 27 5.05 9.89 3.71
N LEU A 28 5.13 10.26 2.44
CA LEU A 28 4.91 9.38 1.31
C LEU A 28 6.19 8.65 0.91
N THR A 29 6.12 7.33 0.76
CA THR A 29 7.19 6.49 0.20
C THR A 29 6.68 5.80 -1.06
N VAL A 30 7.44 5.84 -2.14
CA VAL A 30 7.13 5.07 -3.35
C VAL A 30 7.57 3.62 -3.16
N LEU A 31 6.63 2.68 -3.29
CA LEU A 31 6.91 1.24 -3.21
C LEU A 31 7.16 0.65 -4.60
N ASP A 32 6.32 0.99 -5.57
CA ASP A 32 6.48 0.59 -6.98
C ASP A 32 5.96 1.72 -7.88
N PRO A 33 6.85 2.45 -8.58
CA PRO A 33 6.44 3.56 -9.44
C PRO A 33 5.67 3.11 -10.69
N LYS A 34 5.93 1.90 -11.21
CA LYS A 34 5.24 1.39 -12.40
C LYS A 34 3.79 1.01 -12.10
N LYS A 35 3.56 0.53 -10.88
CA LYS A 35 2.22 0.19 -10.36
C LYS A 35 1.56 1.31 -9.59
N ALA A 36 2.23 2.47 -9.47
CA ALA A 36 1.77 3.61 -8.69
C ALA A 36 1.31 3.23 -7.27
N LEU A 37 2.19 2.48 -6.57
CA LEU A 37 1.97 2.06 -5.20
C LEU A 37 2.76 2.94 -4.23
N PHE A 38 2.06 3.50 -3.25
CA PHE A 38 2.65 4.35 -2.21
C PHE A 38 2.36 3.82 -0.82
N LYS A 39 3.28 4.07 0.10
CA LYS A 39 3.09 3.88 1.54
C LYS A 39 3.02 5.24 2.21
N LEU A 40 2.03 5.45 3.07
CA LEU A 40 1.94 6.61 3.95
C LEU A 40 2.33 6.21 5.37
N LEU A 41 3.36 6.88 5.90
CA LEU A 41 3.76 6.84 7.30
C LEU A 41 3.25 8.09 8.00
N PHE A 42 2.56 7.93 9.13
CA PHE A 42 1.97 9.03 9.90
C PHE A 42 1.94 8.67 11.38
N SER A 43 1.87 9.68 12.24
CA SER A 43 1.68 9.49 13.68
C SER A 43 0.28 8.95 13.97
N PRO A 44 0.09 7.99 14.88
CA PRO A 44 -1.25 7.53 15.28
C PRO A 44 -2.20 8.67 15.70
N HIS A 45 -1.65 9.72 16.30
CA HIS A 45 -2.41 10.91 16.73
C HIS A 45 -2.96 11.73 15.55
N GLN A 46 -2.38 11.61 14.35
CA GLN A 46 -2.80 12.31 13.14
C GLN A 46 -3.76 11.49 12.28
N ARG A 47 -4.17 10.29 12.73
CA ARG A 47 -4.94 9.34 11.92
C ARG A 47 -6.25 9.95 11.43
N GLU A 48 -7.06 10.51 12.32
CA GLU A 48 -8.38 11.03 11.96
C GLU A 48 -8.29 12.18 10.95
N GLU A 49 -7.35 13.08 11.17
CA GLU A 49 -7.08 14.20 10.27
C GLU A 49 -6.59 13.73 8.90
N LEU A 50 -5.66 12.77 8.87
CA LEU A 50 -5.17 12.17 7.62
C LEU A 50 -6.29 11.47 6.85
N PHE A 51 -7.15 10.70 7.51
CA PHE A 51 -8.27 10.03 6.85
C PHE A 51 -9.27 11.05 6.31
N THR A 52 -9.56 12.13 7.04
CA THR A 52 -10.41 13.23 6.57
C THR A 52 -9.82 13.89 5.32
N LEU A 53 -8.51 14.11 5.29
CA LEU A 53 -7.81 14.61 4.11
C LEU A 53 -7.92 13.64 2.93
N LEU A 54 -7.67 12.35 3.15
CA LEU A 54 -7.78 11.33 2.09
C LEU A 54 -9.21 11.22 1.53
N GLU A 55 -10.24 11.28 2.38
CA GLU A 55 -11.63 11.31 1.93
C GLU A 55 -11.95 12.54 1.07
N SER A 56 -11.42 13.70 1.46
CA SER A 56 -11.52 14.93 0.67
C SER A 56 -10.82 14.79 -0.69
N MET A 57 -9.59 14.27 -0.69
CA MET A 57 -8.81 14.02 -1.92
C MET A 57 -9.52 13.05 -2.87
N GLY A 58 -10.19 12.02 -2.33
CA GLY A 58 -10.93 11.02 -3.09
C GLY A 58 -12.07 11.59 -3.93
N LYS A 59 -12.54 12.81 -3.61
CA LYS A 59 -13.52 13.55 -4.42
C LYS A 59 -12.92 14.17 -5.68
N THR A 60 -11.61 14.34 -5.71
CA THR A 60 -10.86 14.98 -6.80
C THR A 60 -10.16 13.95 -7.68
N VAL A 61 -9.61 12.89 -7.08
CA VAL A 61 -8.84 11.86 -7.77
C VAL A 61 -9.15 10.48 -7.19
N PRO A 62 -9.43 9.46 -8.02
CA PRO A 62 -9.73 8.12 -7.53
C PRO A 62 -8.46 7.40 -7.07
N PHE A 63 -8.49 6.81 -5.87
CA PHE A 63 -7.44 5.94 -5.35
C PHE A 63 -8.01 5.01 -4.27
N ASP A 64 -7.31 3.91 -4.04
CA ASP A 64 -7.64 2.96 -2.97
C ASP A 64 -6.74 3.17 -1.77
N VAL A 65 -7.30 2.97 -0.58
CA VAL A 65 -6.58 3.00 0.71
C VAL A 65 -6.76 1.66 1.41
N SER A 66 -5.66 1.07 1.87
CA SER A 66 -5.70 -0.13 2.73
C SER A 66 -4.66 -0.06 3.83
N ASP A 67 -4.79 -0.90 4.86
CA ASP A 67 -3.74 -1.02 5.88
C ASP A 67 -2.43 -1.53 5.29
N TRP A 68 -1.31 -1.09 5.89
CA TRP A 68 0.03 -1.57 5.59
C TRP A 68 0.80 -1.95 6.86
N PRO A 69 1.47 -3.12 6.90
CA PRO A 69 1.55 -4.12 5.84
C PRO A 69 0.19 -4.82 5.63
N VAL A 70 -0.09 -5.20 4.38
CA VAL A 70 -1.23 -6.07 4.08
C VAL A 70 -1.05 -7.36 4.88
N PRO A 71 -2.02 -7.80 5.70
CA PRO A 71 -1.91 -9.06 6.40
C PRO A 71 -1.58 -10.15 5.38
N MET A 72 -0.53 -10.92 5.65
CA MET A 72 -0.26 -12.11 4.85
C MET A 72 -1.43 -13.06 5.12
N GLU A 73 -2.47 -13.01 4.29
CA GLU A 73 -3.49 -14.04 4.28
C GLU A 73 -2.72 -15.35 4.12
N ARG A 74 -2.79 -16.20 5.16
CA ARG A 74 -1.95 -17.40 5.25
C ARG A 74 -2.10 -18.12 3.93
N ALA A 75 -1.08 -18.04 3.09
CA ALA A 75 -1.02 -18.84 1.89
C ALA A 75 -1.25 -20.26 2.38
N THR A 76 -2.40 -20.82 2.01
CA THR A 76 -2.65 -22.24 2.19
C THR A 76 -1.64 -22.92 1.27
N TYR A 77 -0.42 -23.07 1.77
CA TYR A 77 0.51 -24.04 1.25
C TYR A 77 -0.15 -25.38 1.51
N ALA A 78 -0.99 -25.80 0.57
CA ALA A 78 -1.27 -27.21 0.37
C ALA A 78 0.12 -27.82 0.13
N HIS A 79 0.66 -28.43 1.18
CA HIS A 79 1.84 -29.26 1.10
C HIS A 79 1.44 -30.43 0.20
N SER A 80 1.61 -30.26 -1.12
CA SER A 80 1.62 -31.37 -2.03
C SER A 80 2.87 -32.17 -1.71
N SER A 81 2.73 -33.13 -0.80
CA SER A 81 3.66 -34.24 -0.68
C SER A 81 3.66 -34.97 -2.02
N SER A 82 4.63 -34.66 -2.89
CA SER A 82 4.93 -35.48 -4.05
C SER A 82 5.97 -36.54 -3.66
N PRO A 83 5.75 -37.82 -4.01
CA PRO A 83 6.58 -38.93 -3.57
C PRO A 83 7.84 -39.11 -4.44
N ALA A 84 8.84 -39.76 -3.84
CA ALA A 84 9.89 -40.54 -4.48
C ALA A 84 10.88 -39.83 -5.40
N GLN A 85 12.08 -39.52 -4.88
CA GLN A 85 13.35 -39.74 -5.59
C GLN A 85 14.49 -39.95 -4.58
N LYS A 86 14.78 -41.22 -4.23
CA LYS A 86 16.11 -41.67 -3.79
C LYS A 86 16.29 -43.14 -4.18
N GLU A 87 16.56 -43.37 -5.46
CA GLU A 87 17.44 -44.45 -5.89
C GLU A 87 18.74 -43.80 -6.36
N CYS A 88 19.85 -44.02 -5.63
CA CYS A 88 21.16 -44.28 -6.22
C CYS A 88 22.16 -44.72 -5.13
N LEU A 89 22.79 -45.86 -5.41
CA LEU A 89 23.87 -46.61 -4.76
C LEU A 89 24.88 -45.86 -3.87
N SER A 90 25.28 -46.48 -2.76
CA SER A 90 26.50 -47.32 -2.68
C SER A 90 26.49 -48.19 -1.44
#